data_AF-A0A447Y227-F1
#
_entry.id   AF-A0A447Y227-F1
#
_cell.length_a   1.000
_cell.length_b   1.000
_cell.length_c   1.000
_cell.angle_alpha   90.00
_cell.angle_beta   90.00
_cell.angle_gamma   90.00
#
_symmetry.space_group_name_H-M   'P 1'
#
loop_
_entity.id
_entity.type
_entity.pdbx_description
1 polymer ?
#
loop_
_entity_poly.entity_id
_entity_poly.type
_entity_poly.pdbx_seq_one_letter_code
_entity_poly.pdbx_strand_id
1 'polypeptide(L)'
;MELDDAIGLSSKHALQPGKPITKEELVSPVLVGRDQPVMIVYQSAGITASMPGVALKNGRKGEMVKVRNASSQRVISAMVAESGVVTTVGAE
;
A
#
# COMPACT_ATOMS: atom_id res chain seq x y z
N MET A 1 21.08 -24.10 20.10
CA MET A 1 20.64 -23.20 19.02
C MET A 1 19.53 -22.34 19.59
N GLU A 2 19.75 -21.03 19.50
CA GLU A 2 19.13 -19.94 20.27
C GLU A 2 17.71 -19.56 19.83
N LEU A 3 17.03 -18.77 20.67
CA LEU A 3 15.60 -18.40 20.64
C LEU A 3 15.29 -17.19 19.73
N ASP A 4 16.15 -16.85 18.76
CA ASP A 4 16.08 -15.56 18.06
C ASP A 4 15.39 -15.59 16.67
N ASP A 5 14.97 -16.76 16.17
CA ASP A 5 14.33 -16.89 14.85
C ASP A 5 12.78 -16.71 14.88
N ALA A 6 12.23 -16.23 16.00
CA ALA A 6 10.79 -16.14 16.25
C ALA A 6 10.17 -14.75 15.98
N ILE A 7 10.84 -13.90 15.19
CA ILE A 7 10.31 -12.58 14.79
C ILE A 7 10.18 -12.55 13.26
N GLY A 8 8.95 -12.75 12.75
CA GLY A 8 8.65 -12.49 11.34
C GLY A 8 7.58 -13.35 10.66
N LEU A 9 7.04 -14.38 11.32
CA LEU A 9 6.07 -15.29 10.70
C LEU A 9 4.67 -15.09 11.28
N SER A 10 3.78 -14.49 10.50
CA SER A 10 2.33 -14.56 10.71
C SER A 10 1.68 -15.36 9.59
N SER A 11 0.95 -16.39 9.98
CA SER A 11 0.28 -17.36 9.12
C SER A 11 -0.73 -16.69 8.19
N LYS A 12 -0.51 -16.88 6.88
CA LYS A 12 -1.42 -16.51 5.79
C LYS A 12 -2.59 -17.51 5.70
N HIS A 13 -3.78 -17.05 6.08
CA HIS A 13 -5.14 -17.58 5.77
C HIS A 13 -5.84 -18.55 6.74
N ALA A 14 -7.13 -18.25 6.98
CA ALA A 14 -8.20 -19.22 6.83
C ALA A 14 -8.85 -19.00 5.44
N LEU A 15 -8.73 -19.98 4.55
CA LEU A 15 -9.41 -20.02 3.24
C LEU A 15 -10.80 -20.65 3.41
N GLN A 16 -11.84 -20.01 2.89
CA GLN A 16 -13.17 -20.63 2.73
C GLN A 16 -13.55 -20.69 1.23
N PRO A 17 -13.89 -21.88 0.69
CA PRO A 17 -14.25 -22.07 -0.71
C PRO A 17 -15.74 -21.83 -1.00
N GLY A 18 -16.08 -21.37 -2.21
CA GLY A 18 -17.44 -21.58 -2.76
C GLY A 18 -18.22 -20.39 -3.33
N LYS A 19 -17.60 -19.36 -3.90
CA LYS A 19 -18.35 -18.34 -4.66
C LYS A 19 -17.68 -18.05 -6.00
N PRO A 20 -18.38 -18.22 -7.14
CA PRO A 20 -17.90 -17.69 -8.41
C PRO A 20 -17.95 -16.16 -8.30
N ILE A 21 -16.79 -15.59 -8.05
CA ILE A 21 -16.58 -14.15 -7.99
C ILE A 21 -16.49 -13.67 -9.44
N THR A 22 -17.55 -13.05 -9.94
CA THR A 22 -17.62 -12.44 -11.27
C THR A 22 -16.64 -11.25 -11.32
N LYS A 23 -15.68 -11.31 -12.25
CA LYS A 23 -14.47 -10.45 -12.30
C LYS A 23 -14.72 -8.96 -12.54
N GLU A 24 -15.95 -8.55 -12.79
CA GLU A 24 -16.31 -7.20 -13.25
C GLU A 24 -17.03 -6.35 -12.19
N GLU A 25 -17.45 -6.95 -11.08
CA GLU A 25 -18.25 -6.29 -10.02
C GLU A 25 -17.65 -6.49 -8.61
N LEU A 26 -16.34 -6.79 -8.49
CA LEU A 26 -15.66 -6.53 -7.22
C LEU A 26 -15.31 -5.07 -7.21
N VAL A 27 -16.19 -4.28 -6.60
CA VAL A 27 -15.83 -2.95 -6.10
C VAL A 27 -14.57 -3.15 -5.27
N SER A 28 -13.40 -2.85 -5.84
CA SER A 28 -12.13 -3.01 -5.15
C SER A 28 -12.26 -2.28 -3.82
N PRO A 29 -12.08 -2.98 -2.68
CA PRO A 29 -12.21 -2.34 -1.39
C PRO A 29 -11.22 -1.17 -1.35
N VAL A 30 -11.63 -0.10 -0.68
CA VAL A 30 -10.74 1.03 -0.43
C VAL A 30 -9.59 0.49 0.43
N LEU A 31 -8.43 0.31 -0.21
CA LEU A 31 -7.22 -0.19 0.44
C LEU A 31 -6.50 0.92 1.20
N VAL A 32 -6.69 2.16 0.74
CA VAL A 32 -6.11 3.35 1.35
C VAL A 32 -7.23 4.35 1.60
N GLY A 33 -7.45 4.70 2.86
CA GLY A 33 -8.46 5.70 3.24
C GLY A 33 -7.91 7.13 3.22
N ARG A 34 -8.78 8.13 3.05
CA ARG A 34 -8.42 9.53 3.33
C ARG A 34 -8.02 9.67 4.80
N ASP A 35 -7.00 10.47 5.04
CA ASP A 35 -6.35 10.71 6.32
C ASP A 35 -5.66 9.47 6.94
N GLN A 36 -5.62 8.37 6.20
CA GLN A 36 -4.95 7.16 6.68
C GLN A 36 -3.43 7.31 6.59
N PRO A 37 -2.67 6.94 7.63
CA PRO A 37 -1.22 6.81 7.53
C PRO A 37 -0.88 5.69 6.55
N VAL A 38 -0.04 6.00 5.57
CA VAL A 38 0.41 5.06 4.53
C VAL A 38 1.92 5.08 4.40
N MET A 39 2.48 3.98 3.89
CA MET A 39 3.88 3.87 3.56
C MET A 39 4.07 4.17 2.07
N ILE A 40 4.78 5.25 1.78
CA ILE A 40 5.17 5.64 0.43
C ILE A 40 6.42 4.85 0.08
N VAL A 41 6.32 3.98 -0.91
CA VAL A 41 7.42 3.23 -1.49
C VAL A 41 7.82 3.91 -2.80
N TYR A 42 9.03 4.44 -2.84
CA TYR A 42 9.61 5.01 -4.04
C TYR A 42 10.63 4.02 -4.60
N GLN A 43 10.50 3.66 -5.87
CA GLN A 43 11.43 2.77 -6.56
C GLN A 43 12.07 3.52 -7.72
N SER A 44 13.40 3.62 -7.72
CA SER A 44 14.16 4.23 -8.81
C SER A 44 15.54 3.60 -8.95
N ALA A 45 15.92 3.22 -10.17
CA ALA A 45 17.23 2.68 -10.52
C ALA A 45 17.76 1.56 -9.58
N GLY A 46 16.87 0.69 -9.10
CA GLY A 46 17.23 -0.41 -8.17
C GLY A 46 17.25 -0.02 -6.69
N ILE A 47 17.00 1.24 -6.35
CA ILE A 47 16.88 1.73 -4.98
C ILE A 47 15.40 1.78 -4.60
N THR A 48 15.06 1.17 -3.46
CA THR A 48 13.74 1.26 -2.85
C THR A 48 13.82 2.11 -1.60
N ALA A 49 13.21 3.29 -1.62
CA ALA A 49 13.05 4.14 -0.45
C ALA A 49 11.64 3.98 0.10
N SER A 50 11.51 3.88 1.42
CA SER A 50 10.20 3.87 2.09
C SER A 50 10.08 5.06 3.03
N MET A 51 8.95 5.75 2.97
CA MET A 51 8.70 6.97 3.72
C MET A 51 7.29 6.97 4.30
N PRO A 52 7.10 7.43 5.55
CA PRO A 52 5.77 7.62 6.09
C PRO A 52 5.05 8.78 5.38
N GLY A 53 3.77 8.58 5.09
CA GLY A 53 2.89 9.56 4.49
C GLY A 53 1.47 9.44 5.03
N VAL A 54 0.61 10.35 4.60
CA VAL A 54 -0.81 10.36 4.92
C VAL A 54 -1.58 10.49 3.62
N ALA A 55 -2.46 9.54 3.34
CA ALA A 55 -3.30 9.60 2.15
C ALA A 55 -4.31 10.73 2.28
N LEU A 56 -4.43 11.56 1.24
CA LEU A 56 -5.39 12.68 1.20
C LEU A 56 -6.70 12.29 0.52
N LYS A 57 -6.73 11.14 -0.15
CA LYS A 57 -7.90 10.59 -0.83
C LYS A 57 -8.01 9.10 -0.59
N ASN A 58 -9.24 8.61 -0.67
CA ASN A 58 -9.51 7.19 -0.75
C ASN A 58 -8.93 6.64 -2.05
N GLY A 59 -8.34 5.46 -1.98
CA GLY A 59 -7.72 4.77 -3.10
C GLY A 59 -7.95 3.28 -3.06
N ARG A 60 -8.16 2.73 -4.25
CA ARG A 60 -8.25 1.31 -4.51
C ARG A 60 -6.96 0.81 -5.11
N LYS A 61 -6.73 -0.50 -5.07
CA LYS A 61 -5.55 -1.13 -5.71
C LYS A 61 -5.39 -0.63 -7.15
N GLY A 62 -4.20 -0.13 -7.49
CA GLY A 62 -3.88 0.40 -8.83
C GLY A 62 -4.43 1.80 -9.12
N GLU A 63 -5.18 2.41 -8.19
CA GLU A 63 -5.69 3.78 -8.34
C GLU A 63 -4.64 4.80 -7.90
N MET A 64 -4.60 5.94 -8.57
CA MET A 64 -3.70 7.04 -8.22
C MET A 64 -4.32 7.92 -7.14
N VAL A 65 -3.71 7.95 -5.97
CA VAL A 65 -4.09 8.78 -4.83
C VAL A 65 -3.09 9.88 -4.55
N LYS A 66 -3.58 10.99 -4.03
CA LYS A 66 -2.71 12.03 -3.48
C LYS A 66 -2.31 11.65 -2.07
N VAL A 67 -1.03 11.68 -1.79
CA VAL A 67 -0.45 11.34 -0.50
C VAL A 67 0.43 12.49 -0.06
N ARG A 68 0.29 12.92 1.19
CA ARG A 68 1.17 13.91 1.80
C ARG A 68 2.31 13.19 2.49
N ASN A 69 3.54 13.49 2.11
CA ASN A 69 4.71 12.97 2.81
C ASN A 69 4.76 13.57 4.22
N ALA A 70 4.91 12.74 5.26
CA ALA A 70 4.91 13.22 6.64
C ALA A 70 6.16 14.07 6.96
N SER A 71 7.31 13.71 6.36
CA SER A 71 8.60 14.39 6.60
C SER A 71 8.70 15.73 5.88
N SER A 72 8.29 15.81 4.62
CA SER A 72 8.44 17.03 3.79
C SER A 72 7.17 17.87 3.69
N GLN A 73 6.03 17.37 4.21
CA GLN A 73 4.69 17.96 4.04
C GLN A 73 4.25 18.17 2.57
N ARG A 74 5.04 17.68 1.60
CA ARG A 74 4.74 17.76 0.16
C ARG A 74 3.67 16.76 -0.22
N VAL A 75 2.77 17.18 -1.11
CA VAL A 75 1.73 16.33 -1.68
C VAL A 75 2.24 15.73 -2.98
N ILE A 76 2.28 14.40 -3.04
CA ILE A 76 2.72 13.63 -4.21
C ILE A 76 1.59 12.73 -4.70
N SER A 77 1.60 12.41 -5.99
CA SER A 77 0.70 11.42 -6.57
C SER A 77 1.36 10.05 -6.48
N ALA A 78 0.70 9.10 -5.84
CA ALA A 78 1.17 7.74 -5.67
C ALA A 78 0.08 6.75 -6.08
N MET A 79 0.46 5.62 -6.64
CA MET A 79 -0.46 4.54 -6.96
C MET A 79 -0.62 3.61 -5.75
N VAL A 80 -1.83 3.23 -5.40
CA VAL A 80 -2.02 2.26 -4.30
C VAL A 80 -1.51 0.89 -4.74
N ALA A 81 -0.47 0.41 -4.07
CA ALA A 81 0.05 -0.93 -4.29
C ALA A 81 -0.78 -1.94 -3.49
N GLU A 82 -0.90 -1.70 -2.18
CA GLU A 82 -1.56 -2.59 -1.21
C GLU A 82 -2.23 -1.78 -0.08
N SER A 83 -2.85 -2.46 0.88
CA SER A 83 -3.49 -1.82 2.02
C SER A 83 -2.48 -1.02 2.83
N GLY A 84 -2.67 0.30 2.92
CA GLY A 84 -1.73 1.19 3.60
C GLY A 84 -0.37 1.38 2.89
N VAL A 85 -0.20 0.90 1.66
CA VAL A 85 1.06 1.00 0.91
C VAL A 85 0.82 1.61 -0.46
N VAL A 86 1.57 2.65 -0.78
CA VAL A 86 1.47 3.39 -2.04
C VAL A 86 2.83 3.42 -2.72
N THR A 87 2.88 3.23 -4.03
CA THR A 87 4.11 3.30 -4.84
C THR A 87 4.13 4.55 -5.70
N THR A 88 5.28 5.20 -5.80
CA THR A 88 5.47 6.36 -6.69
C THR A 88 6.50 5.99 -7.74
N VAL A 89 6.13 6.16 -9.01
CA VAL A 89 7.12 6.17 -10.11
C VAL A 89 7.80 7.53 -10.10
N GLY A 90 9.14 7.55 -10.07
CA GLY A 90 9.88 8.79 -10.23
C GLY A 90 9.45 9.47 -11.53
N ALA A 91 8.98 10.71 -11.43
CA ALA A 91 9.01 11.59 -12.59
C ALA A 91 10.49 11.88 -12.84
N GLU A 92 11.05 11.25 -13.87
CA GLU A 92 12.29 11.69 -14.51
C GLU A 92 12.19 13.15 -14.97
#